data_AF-A0A1G2H5G0-F1
#
_entry.id   AF-A0A1G2H5G0-F1
#
_cell.length_a   1.000
_cell.length_b   1.000
_cell.length_c   1.000
_cell.angle_alpha   90.00
_cell.angle_beta   90.00
_cell.angle_gamma   90.00
#
_symmetry.space_group_name_H-M   'P 1'
#
loop_
_entity.id
_entity.type
_entity.pdbx_description
1 polymer ?
#
loop_
_entity_poly.entity_id
_entity_poly.type
_entity_poly.pdbx_seq_one_letter_code
_entity_poly.pdbx_strand_id
1 'polypeptide(L)'
;MNTMQYTDKSGRVYRYGEFFPIEISLSAYNETIAQEYFPLTREEVAERGYGWKDPETKEYSITTFAKALPASIKDAQDSILQETIGCEHDGKCTEQCSTAFRIIPQEFEFYQKMNLPLPRLCPNCRHYQRFKQRNPLKLWHRKCQCAGTVSENQIYKNTAEHAHKAAHCPNEFETSYAPERPEIVYCERCYQAEVV
;
A
#
# COMPACT_ATOMS: atom_id res chain seq x y z
N MET A 1 8.40 -29.73 27.25
CA MET A 1 7.98 -28.72 26.26
C MET A 1 7.59 -29.30 24.89
N ASN A 2 7.92 -30.55 24.55
CA ASN A 2 7.44 -31.23 23.31
C ASN A 2 6.22 -32.16 23.53
N THR A 3 5.59 -32.08 24.71
CA THR A 3 4.57 -33.04 25.16
C THR A 3 3.17 -32.76 24.61
N MET A 4 2.90 -31.53 24.17
CA MET A 4 1.66 -31.15 23.49
C MET A 4 2.01 -30.46 22.18
N GLN A 5 1.94 -31.21 21.09
CA GLN A 5 2.25 -30.75 19.74
C GLN A 5 0.98 -30.88 18.90
N TYR A 6 0.64 -29.82 18.18
CA TYR A 6 -0.45 -29.81 17.23
C TYR A 6 0.13 -29.85 15.82
N THR A 7 -0.42 -30.71 14.95
CA THR A 7 0.00 -30.76 13.54
C THR A 7 -1.17 -30.36 12.68
N ASP A 8 -0.98 -29.35 11.84
CA ASP A 8 -2.04 -28.89 10.94
C ASP A 8 -2.23 -29.83 9.74
N LYS A 9 -3.28 -29.57 8.94
CA LYS A 9 -3.56 -30.31 7.70
C LYS A 9 -2.44 -30.24 6.66
N SER A 10 -1.55 -29.25 6.75
CA SER A 10 -0.40 -29.07 5.87
C SER A 10 0.88 -29.71 6.43
N GLY A 11 0.81 -30.40 7.58
CA GLY A 11 1.94 -31.05 8.23
C GLY A 11 2.83 -30.13 9.06
N ARG A 12 2.43 -28.88 9.33
CA ARG A 12 3.19 -27.93 10.18
C ARG A 12 2.99 -28.29 11.64
N VAL A 13 4.08 -28.39 12.39
CA VAL A 13 4.08 -28.76 13.81
C VAL A 13 4.17 -27.50 14.66
N TYR A 14 3.17 -27.30 15.51
CA TYR A 14 3.05 -26.18 16.45
C TYR A 14 3.38 -26.64 17.87
N ARG A 15 4.23 -25.88 18.56
CA ARG A 15 4.74 -26.16 19.90
C ARG A 15 4.34 -25.08 20.90
N TYR A 16 4.46 -25.41 22.19
CA TYR A 16 4.19 -24.46 23.27
C TYR A 16 5.09 -23.21 23.14
N GLY A 17 4.47 -22.03 23.09
CA GLY A 17 5.14 -20.73 22.90
C GLY A 17 5.16 -20.23 21.46
N GLU A 18 4.74 -21.04 20.49
CA GLU A 18 4.52 -20.61 19.10
C GLU A 18 3.12 -20.00 18.92
N PHE A 19 2.93 -19.32 17.78
CA PHE A 19 1.62 -18.79 17.41
C PHE A 19 0.60 -19.91 17.20
N PHE A 20 -0.68 -19.56 17.35
CA PHE A 20 -1.77 -20.49 17.09
C PHE A 20 -1.76 -20.99 15.64
N PRO A 21 -2.18 -22.25 15.40
CA PRO A 21 -2.37 -22.77 14.06
C PRO A 21 -3.27 -21.88 13.22
N ILE A 22 -2.94 -21.71 11.94
CA ILE A 22 -3.69 -20.79 11.08
C ILE A 22 -5.11 -21.28 10.79
N GLU A 23 -5.33 -22.59 10.84
CA GLU A 23 -6.65 -23.20 10.58
C GLU A 23 -7.69 -22.94 11.67
N ILE A 24 -7.27 -22.53 12.87
CA ILE A 24 -8.18 -22.09 13.94
C ILE A 24 -8.40 -20.58 13.95
N SER A 25 -7.82 -19.85 12.99
CA SER A 25 -8.08 -18.41 12.81
C SER A 25 -9.55 -18.17 12.51
N LEU A 26 -10.15 -17.21 13.21
CA LEU A 26 -11.53 -16.77 12.96
C LEU A 26 -11.65 -15.82 11.76
N SER A 27 -10.52 -15.35 11.22
CA SER A 27 -10.47 -14.40 10.11
C SER A 27 -9.77 -15.00 8.91
N ALA A 28 -10.33 -14.76 7.72
CA ALA A 28 -9.70 -15.13 6.46
C ALA A 28 -8.52 -14.20 6.15
N TYR A 29 -7.52 -14.69 5.41
CA TYR A 29 -6.29 -13.96 5.09
C TYR A 29 -6.57 -12.59 4.51
N ASN A 30 -7.48 -12.54 3.53
CA ASN A 30 -7.83 -11.33 2.80
C ASN A 30 -8.52 -10.27 3.65
N GLU A 31 -9.09 -10.61 4.81
CA GLU A 31 -9.70 -9.65 5.75
C GLU A 31 -8.71 -9.08 6.77
N THR A 32 -7.51 -9.65 6.86
CA THR A 32 -6.50 -9.22 7.84
C THR A 32 -5.55 -8.18 7.26
N ILE A 33 -4.82 -7.52 8.15
CA ILE A 33 -3.72 -6.62 7.80
C ILE A 33 -2.59 -7.31 6.99
N ALA A 34 -2.54 -8.65 7.00
CA ALA A 34 -1.57 -9.38 6.19
C ALA A 34 -1.79 -9.13 4.69
N GLN A 35 -3.03 -9.01 4.23
CA GLN A 35 -3.33 -8.71 2.83
C GLN A 35 -2.90 -7.29 2.43
N GLU A 36 -2.90 -6.35 3.37
CA GLU A 36 -2.45 -4.97 3.13
C GLU A 36 -0.93 -4.89 2.93
N TYR A 37 -0.15 -5.63 3.74
CA TYR A 37 1.32 -5.61 3.68
C TYR A 37 1.92 -6.64 2.73
N PHE A 38 1.26 -7.79 2.59
CA PHE A 38 1.71 -8.96 1.82
C PHE A 38 0.55 -9.46 0.96
N PRO A 39 0.11 -8.70 -0.05
CA PRO A 39 -1.04 -9.08 -0.86
C PRO A 39 -0.79 -10.41 -1.55
N LEU A 40 -1.69 -11.36 -1.32
CA LEU A 40 -1.71 -12.65 -1.99
C LEU A 40 -2.95 -12.77 -2.88
N THR A 41 -2.80 -13.56 -3.95
CA THR A 41 -3.91 -14.03 -4.77
C THR A 41 -4.71 -15.11 -4.05
N ARG A 42 -5.93 -15.37 -4.51
CA ARG A 42 -6.79 -16.42 -3.95
C ARG A 42 -6.12 -17.79 -4.06
N GLU A 43 -5.43 -18.02 -5.18
CA GLU A 43 -4.71 -19.23 -5.49
C GLU A 43 -3.54 -19.43 -4.52
N GLU A 44 -2.71 -18.41 -4.32
CA GLU A 44 -1.59 -18.45 -3.35
C GLU A 44 -2.07 -18.65 -1.91
N VAL A 45 -3.22 -18.08 -1.54
CA VAL A 45 -3.83 -18.27 -0.22
C VAL A 45 -4.25 -19.73 -0.03
N ALA A 46 -4.89 -20.33 -1.03
CA ALA A 46 -5.30 -21.72 -1.00
C ALA A 46 -4.09 -22.68 -0.92
N GLU A 47 -3.04 -22.42 -1.71
CA GLU A 47 -1.78 -23.19 -1.66
C GLU A 47 -1.12 -23.15 -0.29
N ARG A 48 -1.20 -22.01 0.41
CA ARG A 48 -0.62 -21.85 1.75
C ARG A 48 -1.51 -22.36 2.88
N GLY A 49 -2.71 -22.84 2.57
CA GLY A 49 -3.68 -23.39 3.51
C GLY A 49 -4.39 -22.32 4.35
N TYR A 50 -4.48 -21.07 3.87
CA TYR A 50 -5.17 -19.99 4.57
C TYR A 50 -6.62 -19.87 4.13
N GLY A 51 -7.49 -19.38 5.02
CA GLY A 51 -8.87 -19.08 4.69
C GLY A 51 -8.98 -17.90 3.72
N TRP A 52 -9.91 -17.96 2.78
CA TRP A 52 -10.28 -16.85 1.90
C TRP A 52 -11.78 -16.56 2.06
N LYS A 53 -12.14 -15.29 2.25
CA LYS A 53 -13.55 -14.87 2.28
C LYS A 53 -13.95 -14.30 0.94
N ASP A 54 -14.91 -14.95 0.30
CA ASP A 54 -15.51 -14.44 -0.93
C ASP A 54 -16.31 -13.16 -0.66
N PRO A 55 -16.29 -12.18 -1.58
CA PRO A 55 -17.08 -10.96 -1.44
C PRO A 55 -18.58 -11.27 -1.36
N GLU A 56 -19.28 -10.60 -0.45
CA GLU A 56 -20.74 -10.68 -0.38
C GLU A 56 -21.39 -10.04 -1.61
N THR A 57 -22.42 -10.68 -2.16
CA THR A 57 -23.25 -10.10 -3.21
C THR A 57 -24.08 -8.98 -2.62
N LYS A 58 -23.83 -7.76 -3.08
CA LYS A 58 -24.55 -6.57 -2.61
C LYS A 58 -25.67 -6.23 -3.59
N GLU A 59 -26.88 -6.07 -3.06
CA GLU A 59 -28.04 -5.61 -3.83
C GLU A 59 -28.11 -4.07 -3.78
N TYR A 60 -27.47 -3.40 -4.74
CA TYR A 60 -27.64 -1.96 -4.95
C TYR A 60 -27.65 -1.65 -6.44
N SER A 61 -28.23 -0.50 -6.80
CA SER A 61 -28.19 0.03 -8.17
C SER A 61 -27.23 1.22 -8.23
N ILE A 62 -26.27 1.15 -9.15
CA ILE A 62 -25.38 2.28 -9.45
C ILE A 62 -26.19 3.29 -10.26
N THR A 63 -26.27 4.53 -9.76
CA THR A 63 -26.97 5.62 -10.45
C THR A 63 -26.01 6.45 -11.30
N THR A 64 -24.76 6.56 -10.85
CA THR A 64 -23.73 7.40 -11.48
C THR A 64 -22.38 6.72 -11.46
N PHE A 65 -21.59 6.91 -12.52
CA PHE A 65 -20.23 6.37 -12.62
C PHE A 65 -19.18 7.43 -12.34
N ALA A 66 -18.01 7.02 -11.84
CA ALA A 66 -16.87 7.88 -11.56
C ALA A 66 -16.46 8.82 -12.72
N LYS A 67 -16.68 8.39 -13.97
CA LYS A 67 -16.37 9.19 -15.18
C LYS A 67 -17.32 10.37 -15.41
N ALA A 68 -18.54 10.29 -14.91
CA ALA A 68 -19.54 11.35 -15.02
C ALA A 68 -19.39 12.43 -13.93
N LEU A 69 -18.56 12.16 -12.91
CA LEU A 69 -18.31 13.12 -11.85
C LEU A 69 -17.51 14.33 -12.39
N PRO A 70 -17.86 15.56 -11.96
CA PRO A 70 -17.12 16.75 -12.35
C PRO A 70 -15.66 16.68 -11.88
N ALA A 71 -14.77 17.30 -12.65
CA ALA A 71 -13.35 17.37 -12.31
C ALA A 71 -13.07 18.30 -11.13
N SER A 72 -13.90 19.33 -10.95
CA SER A 72 -13.80 20.32 -9.88
C SER A 72 -15.00 20.20 -8.95
N ILE A 73 -14.77 20.37 -7.65
CA ILE A 73 -15.83 20.39 -6.64
C ILE A 73 -16.79 21.57 -6.80
N LYS A 74 -16.35 22.65 -7.44
CA LYS A 74 -17.18 23.84 -7.70
C LYS A 74 -18.33 23.56 -8.66
N ASP A 75 -18.17 22.55 -9.52
CA ASP A 75 -19.17 22.14 -10.50
C ASP A 75 -20.07 21.01 -9.96
N ALA A 76 -19.80 20.54 -8.74
CA ALA A 76 -20.58 19.48 -8.10
C ALA A 76 -21.87 20.05 -7.49
N GLN A 77 -22.99 19.41 -7.81
CA GLN A 77 -24.30 19.74 -7.27
C GLN A 77 -24.64 18.86 -6.05
N ASP A 78 -25.46 19.38 -5.15
CA ASP A 78 -25.94 18.65 -3.95
C ASP A 78 -26.73 17.37 -4.29
N SER A 79 -27.19 17.21 -5.54
CA SER A 79 -27.84 15.99 -6.04
C SER A 79 -26.98 14.74 -5.83
N ILE A 80 -25.65 14.90 -5.80
CA ILE A 80 -24.70 13.81 -5.57
C ILE A 80 -24.93 13.04 -4.26
N LEU A 81 -25.53 13.69 -3.25
CA LEU A 81 -25.84 13.07 -1.95
C LEU A 81 -26.90 11.95 -2.07
N GLN A 82 -27.74 11.99 -3.11
CA GLN A 82 -28.74 10.95 -3.38
C GLN A 82 -28.22 9.86 -4.32
N GLU A 83 -27.08 10.07 -4.95
CA GLU A 83 -26.52 9.16 -5.94
C GLU A 83 -25.73 8.02 -5.28
N THR A 84 -25.72 6.87 -5.96
CA THR A 84 -24.84 5.74 -5.67
C THR A 84 -23.76 5.69 -6.75
N ILE A 85 -22.53 6.01 -6.34
CA ILE A 85 -21.39 6.18 -7.23
C ILE A 85 -20.69 4.85 -7.40
N GLY A 86 -20.55 4.40 -8.65
CA GLY A 86 -19.74 3.23 -9.00
C GLY A 86 -18.25 3.51 -8.84
N CYS A 87 -17.53 2.60 -8.19
CA CYS A 87 -16.07 2.64 -8.06
C CYS A 87 -15.42 2.41 -9.42
N GLU A 88 -14.42 3.21 -9.77
CA GLU A 88 -13.70 3.09 -11.05
C GLU A 88 -13.04 1.72 -11.27
N HIS A 89 -12.65 1.02 -10.20
CA HIS A 89 -12.06 -0.33 -10.28
C HIS A 89 -13.09 -1.45 -10.59
N ASP A 90 -14.39 -1.19 -10.50
CA ASP A 90 -15.45 -2.15 -10.89
C ASP A 90 -15.32 -3.54 -10.25
N GLY A 91 -14.78 -3.62 -9.02
CA GLY A 91 -14.57 -4.89 -8.31
C GLY A 91 -13.43 -5.77 -8.84
N LYS A 92 -12.69 -5.34 -9.86
CA LYS A 92 -11.63 -6.12 -10.52
C LYS A 92 -10.27 -6.04 -9.81
N CYS A 93 -10.15 -5.23 -8.76
CA CYS A 93 -8.93 -5.11 -7.98
C CYS A 93 -8.93 -6.03 -6.76
N THR A 94 -7.73 -6.33 -6.24
CA THR A 94 -7.52 -7.15 -5.05
C THR A 94 -7.64 -6.37 -3.72
N GLU A 95 -8.20 -5.16 -3.77
CA GLU A 95 -8.21 -4.16 -2.68
C GLU A 95 -9.54 -4.14 -1.90
N GLN A 96 -10.21 -5.28 -1.78
CA GLN A 96 -11.55 -5.41 -1.17
C GLN A 96 -12.53 -4.33 -1.63
N CYS A 97 -12.68 -4.17 -2.95
CA CYS A 97 -13.48 -3.10 -3.52
C CYS A 97 -14.94 -3.20 -3.08
N SER A 98 -15.50 -2.12 -2.54
CA SER A 98 -16.93 -2.06 -2.20
C SER A 98 -17.83 -1.96 -3.43
N THR A 99 -17.27 -1.83 -4.64
CA THR A 99 -17.92 -1.69 -5.97
C THR A 99 -18.78 -0.44 -6.16
N ALA A 100 -19.51 0.00 -5.15
CA ALA A 100 -20.18 1.30 -5.10
C ALA A 100 -19.99 1.97 -3.73
N PHE A 101 -20.24 3.27 -3.68
CA PHE A 101 -20.22 4.09 -2.46
C PHE A 101 -21.14 5.30 -2.61
N ARG A 102 -21.46 5.95 -1.47
CA ARG A 102 -22.23 7.20 -1.41
C ARG A 102 -21.41 8.24 -0.66
N ILE A 103 -21.69 9.51 -0.93
CA ILE A 103 -21.06 10.63 -0.23
C ILE A 103 -22.08 11.19 0.76
N ILE A 104 -21.68 11.32 2.03
CA ILE A 104 -22.56 11.90 3.06
C ILE A 104 -22.41 13.44 3.09
N PRO A 105 -23.40 14.18 3.63
CA PRO A 105 -23.36 15.65 3.64
C PRO A 105 -22.08 16.23 4.27
N GLN A 106 -21.59 15.61 5.35
CA GLN A 106 -20.38 16.03 6.05
C GLN A 106 -19.11 15.85 5.20
N GLU A 107 -19.05 14.78 4.40
CA GLU A 107 -17.94 14.55 3.46
C GLU A 107 -18.00 15.57 2.32
N PHE A 108 -19.18 15.84 1.77
CA PHE A 108 -19.36 16.81 0.70
C PHE A 108 -18.95 18.23 1.14
N GLU A 109 -19.41 18.66 2.32
CA GLU A 109 -19.00 19.94 2.91
C GLU A 109 -17.48 20.01 3.12
N PHE A 110 -16.87 18.90 3.57
CA PHE A 110 -15.41 18.82 3.70
C PHE A 110 -14.69 19.00 2.35
N TYR A 111 -15.14 18.31 1.29
CA TYR A 111 -14.56 18.45 -0.05
C TYR A 111 -14.69 19.88 -0.57
N GLN A 112 -15.83 20.54 -0.34
CA GLN A 112 -16.04 21.94 -0.73
C GLN A 112 -15.10 22.89 0.02
N LYS A 113 -15.04 22.81 1.35
CA LYS A 113 -14.18 23.68 2.18
C LYS A 113 -12.71 23.53 1.84
N MET A 114 -12.26 22.32 1.54
CA MET A 114 -10.86 22.03 1.19
C MET A 114 -10.57 22.22 -0.30
N ASN A 115 -11.57 22.57 -1.12
CA ASN A 115 -11.48 22.68 -2.57
C ASN A 115 -10.88 21.41 -3.21
N LEU A 116 -11.35 20.24 -2.77
CA LEU A 116 -10.88 18.92 -3.20
C LEU A 116 -11.90 18.25 -4.13
N PRO A 117 -11.47 17.58 -5.20
CA PRO A 117 -12.37 16.87 -6.11
C PRO A 117 -13.07 15.69 -5.41
N LEU A 118 -14.26 15.35 -5.91
CA LEU A 118 -14.99 14.18 -5.43
C LEU A 118 -14.20 12.89 -5.69
N PRO A 119 -14.24 11.91 -4.77
CA PRO A 119 -13.55 10.66 -4.94
C PRO A 119 -14.15 9.85 -6.11
N ARG A 120 -13.27 9.28 -6.94
CA ARG A 120 -13.63 8.34 -8.03
C ARG A 120 -13.57 6.87 -7.62
N LEU A 121 -12.92 6.63 -6.49
CA LEU A 121 -12.67 5.31 -5.94
C LEU A 121 -13.38 5.18 -4.60
N CYS A 122 -13.82 3.96 -4.30
CA CYS A 122 -14.42 3.68 -3.01
C CYS A 122 -13.41 3.80 -1.85
N PRO A 123 -13.88 3.90 -0.59
CA PRO A 123 -13.01 4.09 0.57
C PRO A 123 -11.88 3.06 0.67
N ASN A 124 -12.15 1.79 0.37
CA ASN A 124 -11.17 0.71 0.42
C ASN A 124 -10.09 0.88 -0.67
N CYS A 125 -10.47 1.03 -1.94
CA CYS A 125 -9.51 1.26 -3.02
C CYS A 125 -8.64 2.50 -2.75
N ARG A 126 -9.24 3.59 -2.23
CA ARG A 126 -8.48 4.78 -1.82
C ARG A 126 -7.49 4.48 -0.69
N HIS A 127 -7.90 3.69 0.28
CA HIS A 127 -7.04 3.26 1.38
C HIS A 127 -5.84 2.46 0.85
N TYR A 128 -6.06 1.46 0.00
CA TYR A 128 -5.00 0.65 -0.60
C TYR A 128 -4.07 1.48 -1.50
N GLN A 129 -4.60 2.43 -2.27
CA GLN A 129 -3.76 3.36 -3.06
C GLN A 129 -2.86 4.22 -2.19
N ARG A 130 -3.35 4.72 -1.04
CA ARG A 130 -2.48 5.42 -0.08
C ARG A 130 -1.44 4.48 0.51
N PHE A 131 -1.82 3.24 0.82
CA PHE A 131 -0.90 2.24 1.36
C PHE A 131 0.25 1.92 0.41
N LYS A 132 0.01 1.86 -0.90
CA LYS A 132 1.06 1.66 -1.93
C LYS A 132 2.13 2.76 -1.95
N GLN A 133 1.85 3.94 -1.40
CA GLN A 133 2.84 5.02 -1.31
C GLN A 133 3.79 4.83 -0.13
N ARG A 134 3.47 3.93 0.81
CA ARG A 134 4.35 3.60 1.94
C ARG A 134 5.46 2.68 1.46
N ASN A 135 6.62 2.82 2.08
CA ASN A 135 7.68 1.84 1.86
C ASN A 135 7.27 0.48 2.46
N PRO A 136 7.64 -0.62 1.81
CA PRO A 136 7.31 -1.96 2.29
C PRO A 136 8.03 -2.28 3.60
N LEU A 137 7.47 -3.24 4.35
CA LEU A 137 8.07 -3.78 5.59
C LEU A 137 9.22 -4.76 5.27
N LYS A 138 10.18 -4.31 4.46
CA LYS A 138 11.37 -5.04 4.08
C LYS A 138 12.54 -4.07 4.03
N LEU A 139 13.66 -4.49 4.60
CA LEU A 139 14.91 -3.77 4.50
C LEU A 139 15.81 -4.50 3.50
N TRP A 140 16.53 -3.70 2.73
CA TRP A 140 17.55 -4.14 1.80
C TRP A 140 18.87 -3.50 2.19
N HIS A 141 19.90 -4.34 2.18
CA HIS A 141 21.27 -3.90 2.30
C HIS A 141 21.67 -3.12 1.04
N ARG A 142 22.12 -1.87 1.21
CA ARG A 142 22.56 -0.99 0.11
C ARG A 142 23.80 -0.21 0.47
N LYS A 143 24.51 0.26 -0.56
CA LYS A 143 25.60 1.22 -0.47
C LYS A 143 25.12 2.62 -0.84
N CYS A 144 25.80 3.64 -0.33
CA CYS A 144 25.53 5.04 -0.67
C CYS A 144 25.74 5.30 -2.16
N GLN A 145 24.76 5.91 -2.81
CA GLN A 145 24.76 6.12 -4.26
C GLN A 145 25.23 7.51 -4.70
N CYS A 146 25.94 8.25 -3.84
CA CYS A 146 26.37 9.61 -4.17
C CYS A 146 27.49 9.67 -5.20
N ALA A 147 28.34 8.63 -5.27
CA ALA A 147 29.47 8.50 -6.19
C ALA A 147 30.36 9.76 -6.37
N GLY A 148 30.44 10.62 -5.34
CA GLY A 148 31.34 11.77 -5.28
C GLY A 148 30.82 13.00 -6.04
N THR A 149 30.88 12.99 -7.37
CA THR A 149 30.53 14.16 -8.20
C THR A 149 29.14 14.09 -8.84
N VAL A 150 28.72 12.89 -9.22
CA VAL A 150 27.41 12.61 -9.80
C VAL A 150 26.93 11.31 -9.17
N SER A 151 25.63 11.20 -8.90
CA SER A 151 25.02 9.99 -8.38
C SER A 151 25.37 8.76 -9.23
N GLU A 152 25.32 7.58 -8.61
CA GLU A 152 25.68 6.30 -9.26
C GLU A 152 24.88 6.03 -10.54
N ASN A 153 23.62 6.48 -10.58
CA ASN A 153 22.74 6.37 -11.75
C ASN A 153 22.84 7.56 -12.73
N GLN A 154 23.78 8.48 -12.51
CA GLN A 154 24.05 9.66 -13.35
C GLN A 154 22.90 10.68 -13.49
N ILE A 155 21.85 10.59 -12.66
CA ILE A 155 20.68 11.47 -12.73
C ILE A 155 20.92 12.79 -12.00
N TYR A 156 21.63 12.77 -10.86
CA TYR A 156 21.80 13.95 -10.02
C TYR A 156 23.29 14.31 -9.91
N LYS A 157 23.61 15.59 -10.20
CA LYS A 157 24.94 16.14 -9.99
C LYS A 157 25.03 16.70 -8.57
N ASN A 158 25.97 16.20 -7.79
CA ASN A 158 26.19 16.67 -6.42
C ASN A 158 26.63 18.14 -6.46
N THR A 159 26.06 18.92 -5.55
CA THR A 159 26.30 20.37 -5.43
C THR A 159 27.40 20.68 -4.43
N ALA A 160 27.60 19.82 -3.43
CA ALA A 160 28.62 19.97 -2.41
C ALA A 160 29.73 18.91 -2.55
N GLU A 161 30.93 19.25 -2.10
CA GLU A 161 32.00 18.27 -1.96
C GLU A 161 31.78 17.45 -0.69
N HIS A 162 31.67 16.13 -0.83
CA HIS A 162 31.47 15.21 0.30
C HIS A 162 32.81 14.90 0.99
N ALA A 163 32.78 14.32 2.19
CA ALA A 163 33.99 13.98 2.96
C ALA A 163 34.97 13.04 2.21
N HIS A 164 34.47 12.27 1.25
CA HIS A 164 35.25 11.36 0.40
C HIS A 164 35.62 11.97 -0.98
N LYS A 165 35.37 13.28 -1.17
CA LYS A 165 35.65 14.01 -2.41
C LYS A 165 35.05 13.30 -3.63
N ALA A 166 35.84 13.09 -4.67
CA ALA A 166 35.43 12.40 -5.90
C ALA A 166 35.39 10.87 -5.79
N ALA A 167 35.87 10.27 -4.69
CA ALA A 167 35.80 8.81 -4.53
C ALA A 167 34.36 8.37 -4.24
N HIS A 168 34.05 7.10 -4.52
CA HIS A 168 32.76 6.53 -4.12
C HIS A 168 32.68 6.42 -2.60
N CYS A 169 31.53 6.79 -2.02
CA CYS A 169 31.31 6.66 -0.59
C CYS A 169 31.35 5.18 -0.17
N PRO A 170 32.16 4.78 0.83
CA PRO A 170 32.25 3.40 1.27
C PRO A 170 31.12 2.99 2.23
N ASN A 171 30.19 3.91 2.55
CA ASN A 171 29.17 3.66 3.55
C ASN A 171 28.05 2.75 3.03
N GLU A 172 27.70 1.74 3.82
CA GLU A 172 26.62 0.79 3.58
C GLU A 172 25.58 0.89 4.71
N PHE A 173 24.33 0.55 4.40
CA PHE A 173 23.21 0.68 5.34
C PHE A 173 22.00 -0.16 4.89
N GLU A 174 21.09 -0.39 5.82
CA GLU A 174 19.78 -0.99 5.56
C GLU A 174 18.77 0.11 5.19
N THR A 175 17.99 -0.11 4.14
CA THR A 175 16.97 0.84 3.70
C THR A 175 15.73 0.14 3.17
N SER A 176 14.59 0.83 3.20
CA SER A 176 13.31 0.33 2.69
C SER A 176 13.10 0.61 1.19
N TYR A 177 14.16 1.09 0.50
CA TYR A 177 14.15 1.33 -0.95
C TYR A 177 14.78 0.14 -1.68
N ALA A 178 13.96 -0.67 -2.35
CA ALA A 178 14.42 -1.83 -3.11
C ALA A 178 15.42 -1.44 -4.23
N PRO A 179 16.42 -2.30 -4.55
CA PRO A 179 17.46 -2.04 -5.57
C PRO A 179 16.92 -1.58 -6.93
N GLU A 180 15.82 -2.20 -7.34
CA GLU A 180 15.09 -2.00 -8.59
C GLU A 180 14.31 -0.68 -8.67
N ARG A 181 14.18 0.07 -7.57
CA ARG A 181 13.54 1.39 -7.61
C ARG A 181 14.46 2.46 -8.21
N PRO A 182 13.91 3.46 -8.93
CA PRO A 182 14.71 4.46 -9.63
C PRO A 182 15.29 5.56 -8.73
N GLU A 183 14.81 5.71 -7.49
CA GLU A 183 15.28 6.77 -6.59
C GLU A 183 16.75 6.57 -6.18
N ILE A 184 17.44 7.69 -5.96
CA ILE A 184 18.83 7.72 -5.51
C ILE A 184 18.85 7.71 -3.98
N VAL A 185 19.61 6.78 -3.39
CA VAL A 185 19.68 6.65 -1.92
C VAL A 185 21.06 7.05 -1.41
N TYR A 186 21.13 8.18 -0.71
CA TYR A 186 22.35 8.66 -0.05
C TYR A 186 22.41 8.16 1.40
N CYS A 187 23.63 8.03 1.92
CA CYS A 187 23.77 7.90 3.37
C CYS A 187 23.46 9.23 4.03
N GLU A 188 23.16 9.21 5.34
CA GLU A 188 22.82 10.40 6.12
C GLU A 188 23.82 11.54 5.93
N ARG A 189 25.13 11.25 6.02
CA ARG A 189 26.20 12.26 5.90
C ARG A 189 26.27 12.91 4.52
N CYS A 190 26.17 12.12 3.45
CA CYS A 190 26.19 12.64 2.08
C CYS A 190 24.92 13.42 1.75
N TYR A 191 23.77 12.97 2.26
CA TYR A 191 22.50 13.70 2.10
C TYR A 191 22.53 15.05 2.83
N GLN A 192 23.00 15.07 4.09
CA GLN A 192 23.12 16.30 4.86
C GLN A 192 24.09 17.30 4.22
N ALA A 193 25.15 16.84 3.56
CA ALA A 193 26.06 17.73 2.82
C ALA A 193 25.37 18.45 1.64
N GLU A 194 24.32 17.88 1.06
CA GLU A 194 23.62 18.42 -0.11
C GLU A 194 22.41 19.31 0.22
N VAL A 195 21.84 19.18 1.44
CA VAL A 195 20.56 19.81 1.80
C VAL A 195 20.74 21.02 2.74
N VAL A 196 21.99 21.39 3.04
CA VAL A 196 22.34 22.56 3.87
C VAL A 196 22.42 23.85 3.06
#